data_AF-A0A524A6H5-F1
#
_entry.id   AF-A0A524A6H5-F1
#
_cell.length_a   1.000
_cell.length_b   1.000
_cell.length_c   1.000
_cell.angle_alpha   90.00
_cell.angle_beta   90.00
_cell.angle_gamma   90.00
#
_symmetry.space_group_name_H-M   'P 1'
#
loop_
_entity.id
_entity.type
_entity.pdbx_description
1 polymer ?
#
loop_
_entity_poly.entity_id
_entity_poly.type
_entity_poly.pdbx_seq_one_letter_code
_entity_poly.pdbx_strand_id
1 'polypeptide(L)'
;MEDVAKEPASTQQLLDRVFKDPKTKYHLDLFTKQEKNRLQMSERKGKVRIRCMVRDRDFVAKPEEVIRQLTLIHLHYTLGYPIERLSVEVQVQMGSGVHEKAADIVVYRDPQKLYHYIIVEVKKPGRKDGREQLHSYMNATGAPLGMWTNGKDVAYEFRREPNLFGNLLRLPRVDETEEDVHEPIRKHMLKPVEDVEGIGDLVDLVKRLQEEVLANAGVNVFEEVFKLFFAKLWDEESASDNPASPRSICRFRVTGQLPEEQMEGRFQPLLDEAIGNHPGIFPEGTKWGLSPEAMLVVVSVLQPIRLSDTDMELMDHAFEYLLAPESKGDKGQYFTPRQVVKMAVKMLNPRHNERMLDPACGPCGFLIHALLHVR
;
A
#
# COMPACT_ATOMS: atom_id res chain seq x y z
N MET A 1 -1.66 46.37 -30.94
CA MET A 1 -2.07 44.96 -30.92
C MET A 1 -1.67 44.42 -29.58
N GLU A 2 -2.64 44.21 -28.70
CA GLU A 2 -2.42 43.63 -27.39
C GLU A 2 -1.85 42.22 -27.54
N ASP A 3 -0.71 42.00 -26.88
CA ASP A 3 -0.05 40.71 -26.80
C ASP A 3 -0.93 39.79 -25.97
N VAL A 4 -1.76 38.99 -26.65
CA VAL A 4 -2.58 37.96 -25.99
C VAL A 4 -1.61 36.93 -25.41
N ALA A 5 -1.38 37.03 -24.10
CA ALA A 5 -0.59 36.06 -23.36
C ALA A 5 -1.19 34.67 -23.58
N LYS A 6 -0.53 33.84 -24.39
CA LYS A 6 -0.91 32.43 -24.58
C LYS A 6 -0.96 31.75 -23.22
N GLU A 7 -2.08 31.09 -22.93
CA GLU A 7 -2.18 30.22 -21.77
C GLU A 7 -1.01 29.22 -21.75
N PRO A 8 -0.41 28.97 -20.57
CA PRO A 8 0.69 28.02 -20.46
C PRO A 8 0.21 26.63 -20.88
N ALA A 9 0.96 25.98 -21.77
CA ALA A 9 0.64 24.66 -22.27
C ALA A 9 0.55 23.65 -21.10
N SER A 10 -0.48 22.79 -21.11
CA SER A 10 -0.66 21.77 -20.09
C SER A 10 0.48 20.73 -20.12
N THR A 11 0.72 20.04 -19.00
CA THR A 11 1.72 18.97 -18.92
C THR A 11 1.52 17.91 -20.01
N GLN A 12 0.26 17.55 -20.31
CA GLN A 12 -0.05 16.60 -21.37
C GLN A 12 0.33 17.15 -22.77
N GLN A 13 0.07 18.42 -23.04
CA GLN A 13 0.46 19.06 -24.32
C GLN A 13 1.99 19.12 -24.46
N LEU A 14 2.72 19.36 -23.37
CA LEU A 14 4.18 19.38 -23.37
C LEU A 14 4.76 17.97 -23.56
N LEU A 15 4.18 16.95 -22.94
CA LEU A 15 4.53 15.55 -23.17
C LEU A 15 4.30 15.15 -24.63
N ASP A 16 3.13 15.47 -25.20
CA ASP A 16 2.82 15.18 -26.60
C ASP A 16 3.84 15.81 -27.57
N ARG A 17 4.39 16.98 -27.22
CA ARG A 17 5.47 17.63 -27.99
C ARG A 17 6.85 16.99 -27.81
N VAL A 18 7.08 16.23 -26.74
CA VAL A 18 8.32 15.45 -26.53
C VAL A 18 8.21 14.11 -27.26
N PHE A 19 7.04 13.46 -27.20
CA PHE A 19 6.75 12.17 -27.81
C PHE A 19 5.98 12.32 -29.14
N LYS A 20 6.49 13.17 -30.05
CA LYS A 20 5.82 13.55 -31.31
C LYS A 20 5.48 12.38 -32.24
N ASP A 21 6.20 11.26 -32.14
CA ASP A 21 5.93 10.07 -32.94
C ASP A 21 4.78 9.26 -32.28
N PRO A 22 3.65 9.01 -33.00
CA PRO A 22 2.56 8.15 -32.53
C PRO A 22 3.02 6.78 -32.03
N LYS A 23 4.13 6.24 -32.55
CA LYS A 23 4.75 4.99 -32.06
C LYS A 23 5.34 5.14 -30.66
N THR A 24 5.85 6.33 -30.31
CA THR A 24 6.39 6.65 -28.96
C THR A 24 5.34 7.17 -27.97
N LYS A 25 4.15 7.53 -28.44
CA LYS A 25 3.08 8.15 -27.65
C LYS A 25 2.50 7.22 -26.55
N TYR A 26 2.66 5.90 -26.70
CA TYR A 26 2.19 4.85 -25.77
C TYR A 26 3.31 4.26 -24.89
N HIS A 27 4.40 4.99 -24.64
CA HIS A 27 5.56 4.47 -23.91
C HIS A 27 5.71 5.02 -22.49
N LEU A 28 4.62 5.48 -21.88
CA LEU A 28 4.57 5.89 -20.47
C LEU A 28 3.51 5.11 -19.70
N ASP A 29 3.14 3.93 -20.19
CA ASP A 29 2.02 3.13 -19.67
C ASP A 29 2.30 2.59 -18.26
N LEU A 30 3.58 2.50 -17.89
CA LEU A 30 3.99 2.12 -16.53
C LEU A 30 3.60 3.15 -15.46
N PHE A 31 3.42 4.42 -15.86
CA PHE A 31 3.19 5.51 -14.91
C PHE A 31 1.72 5.93 -14.88
N THR A 32 1.19 6.07 -13.68
CA THR A 32 -0.16 6.51 -13.41
C THR A 32 -0.39 7.96 -13.87
N LYS A 33 -1.66 8.35 -14.02
CA LYS A 33 -2.03 9.73 -14.32
C LYS A 33 -1.57 10.70 -13.24
N GLN A 34 -1.62 10.27 -11.97
CA GLN A 34 -1.16 11.09 -10.84
C GLN A 34 0.35 11.34 -10.89
N GLU A 35 1.16 10.33 -11.19
CA GLU A 35 2.62 10.49 -11.35
C GLU A 35 2.95 11.42 -12.52
N LYS A 36 2.27 11.27 -13.66
CA LYS A 36 2.44 12.16 -14.83
C LYS A 36 2.12 13.61 -14.50
N ASN A 37 1.10 13.87 -13.68
CA ASN A 37 0.71 15.23 -13.28
C ASN A 37 1.71 15.89 -12.32
N ARG A 38 2.58 15.12 -11.66
CA ARG A 38 3.65 15.66 -10.79
C ARG A 38 4.84 16.21 -11.57
N LEU A 39 4.91 15.98 -12.88
CA LEU A 39 5.97 16.52 -13.72
C LEU A 39 5.89 18.05 -13.80
N GLN A 40 6.97 18.71 -13.43
CA GLN A 40 7.13 20.15 -13.60
C GLN A 40 7.81 20.43 -14.95
N MET A 41 7.00 20.78 -15.93
CA MET A 41 7.45 21.06 -17.30
C MET A 41 7.18 22.51 -17.68
N SER A 42 8.06 23.09 -18.48
CA SER A 42 7.89 24.44 -19.03
C SER A 42 8.43 24.52 -20.45
N GLU A 43 8.08 25.57 -21.18
CA GLU A 43 8.63 25.84 -22.49
C GLU A 43 9.43 27.15 -22.46
N ARG A 44 10.70 27.09 -22.87
CA ARG A 44 11.56 28.28 -22.98
C ARG A 44 12.30 28.23 -24.31
N LYS A 45 12.19 29.32 -25.09
CA LYS A 45 12.86 29.47 -26.40
C LYS A 45 12.57 28.29 -27.35
N GLY A 46 11.32 27.83 -27.40
CA GLY A 46 10.86 26.73 -28.27
C GLY A 46 11.34 25.33 -27.89
N LYS A 47 11.98 25.17 -26.72
CA LYS A 47 12.38 23.87 -26.17
C LYS A 47 11.59 23.57 -24.91
N VAL A 48 11.03 22.37 -24.86
CA VAL A 48 10.40 21.83 -23.65
C VAL A 48 11.49 21.51 -22.62
N ARG A 49 11.29 21.97 -21.40
CA ARG A 49 12.16 21.74 -20.25
C ARG A 49 11.40 21.01 -19.15
N ILE A 50 12.16 20.29 -18.32
CA ILE A 50 11.65 19.52 -17.20
C ILE A 50 12.54 19.75 -15.97
N ARG A 51 11.94 19.99 -14.81
CA ARG A 51 12.68 20.13 -13.54
C ARG A 51 13.11 18.75 -13.07
N CYS A 52 14.40 18.59 -12.75
CA CYS A 52 14.86 17.40 -12.04
C CYS A 52 14.69 17.58 -10.54
N MET A 53 13.90 16.72 -9.90
CA MET A 53 13.57 16.84 -8.47
C MET A 53 14.77 16.60 -7.54
N VAL A 54 15.73 15.78 -7.95
CA VAL A 54 16.93 15.46 -7.14
C VAL A 54 18.01 16.55 -7.27
N ARG A 55 18.17 17.13 -8.47
CA ARG A 55 19.21 18.14 -8.75
C ARG A 55 18.73 19.59 -8.63
N ASP A 56 17.43 19.75 -8.42
CA ASP A 56 16.74 21.04 -8.37
C ASP A 56 17.17 22.01 -9.50
N ARG A 57 17.15 21.53 -10.74
CA ARG A 57 17.46 22.33 -11.95
C ARG A 57 16.72 21.84 -13.18
N ASP A 58 16.55 22.74 -14.15
CA ASP A 58 15.80 22.45 -15.38
C ASP A 58 16.70 21.85 -16.45
N PHE A 59 16.25 20.76 -17.07
CA PHE A 59 16.90 20.11 -18.20
C PHE A 59 16.03 20.20 -19.45
N VAL A 60 16.63 19.93 -20.62
CA VAL A 60 15.86 19.75 -21.85
C VAL A 60 15.11 18.43 -21.75
N ALA A 61 13.79 18.45 -21.96
CA ALA A 61 12.93 17.28 -21.87
C ALA A 61 13.13 16.35 -23.07
N LYS A 62 14.21 15.57 -23.05
CA LYS A 62 14.38 14.43 -23.96
C LYS A 62 13.47 13.27 -23.50
N PRO A 63 13.04 12.35 -24.39
CA PRO A 63 12.18 11.23 -23.99
C PRO A 63 12.71 10.41 -22.80
N GLU A 64 14.01 10.12 -22.81
CA GLU A 64 14.73 9.43 -21.72
C GLU A 64 14.77 10.23 -20.42
N GLU A 65 14.94 11.56 -20.52
CA GLU A 65 14.90 12.45 -19.34
C GLU A 65 13.50 12.47 -18.72
N VAL A 66 12.44 12.44 -19.55
CA VAL A 66 11.06 12.36 -19.03
C VAL A 66 10.84 11.05 -18.28
N ILE A 67 11.29 9.92 -18.84
CA ILE A 67 11.18 8.62 -18.15
C ILE A 67 11.97 8.66 -16.84
N ARG A 68 13.19 9.20 -16.85
CA ARG A 68 14.02 9.32 -15.64
C ARG A 68 13.31 10.12 -14.54
N GLN A 69 12.70 11.26 -14.87
CA GLN A 69 11.95 12.04 -13.89
C GLN A 69 10.68 11.34 -13.40
N LEU A 70 9.98 10.62 -14.28
CA LEU A 70 8.84 9.79 -13.88
C LEU A 70 9.26 8.65 -12.96
N THR A 71 10.41 8.01 -13.21
CA THR A 71 10.95 6.98 -12.34
C THR A 71 11.34 7.56 -10.98
N LEU A 72 11.94 8.76 -10.92
CA LEU A 72 12.22 9.45 -9.65
C LEU A 72 10.93 9.77 -8.88
N ILE A 73 9.89 10.23 -9.58
CA ILE A 73 8.56 10.47 -8.99
C ILE A 73 7.99 9.16 -8.42
N HIS A 74 8.10 8.06 -9.16
CA HIS A 74 7.64 6.74 -8.70
C HIS A 74 8.42 6.27 -7.45
N LEU A 75 9.75 6.32 -7.48
CA LEU A 75 10.59 5.97 -6.33
C LEU A 75 10.24 6.80 -5.09
N HIS A 76 10.02 8.10 -5.25
CA HIS A 76 9.75 9.00 -4.13
C HIS A 76 8.31 8.93 -3.63
N TYR A 77 7.34 9.16 -4.51
CA TYR A 77 5.93 9.29 -4.11
C TYR A 77 5.20 7.95 -4.04
N THR A 78 5.59 6.97 -4.84
CA THR A 78 4.92 5.66 -4.87
C THR A 78 5.62 4.67 -3.95
N LEU A 79 6.96 4.60 -3.97
CA LEU A 79 7.74 3.70 -3.12
C LEU A 79 8.25 4.35 -1.81
N GLY A 80 8.10 5.65 -1.64
CA GLY A 80 8.38 6.34 -0.37
C GLY A 80 9.84 6.72 -0.13
N TYR A 81 10.75 6.53 -1.10
CA TYR A 81 12.16 6.84 -0.88
C TYR A 81 12.40 8.36 -0.77
N PRO A 82 12.95 8.87 0.34
CA PRO A 82 13.20 10.30 0.51
C PRO A 82 14.23 10.82 -0.51
N ILE A 83 14.12 12.10 -0.92
CA ILE A 83 14.98 12.70 -1.97
C ILE A 83 16.46 12.62 -1.57
N GLU A 84 16.75 12.72 -0.28
CA GLU A 84 18.07 12.62 0.31
C GLU A 84 18.72 11.25 0.09
N ARG A 85 17.93 10.20 -0.18
CA ARG A 85 18.42 8.86 -0.54
C ARG A 85 18.54 8.64 -2.05
N LEU A 86 18.25 9.65 -2.88
CA LEU A 86 18.30 9.56 -4.33
C LEU A 86 19.50 10.34 -4.90
N SER A 87 20.16 9.76 -5.90
CA SER A 87 21.14 10.44 -6.74
C SER A 87 20.92 10.08 -8.21
N VAL A 88 21.41 10.93 -9.11
CA VAL A 88 21.30 10.75 -10.56
C VAL A 88 22.65 10.91 -11.25
N GLU A 89 22.89 10.12 -12.30
CA GLU A 89 24.17 10.01 -13.01
C GLU A 89 25.34 9.77 -12.04
N VAL A 90 25.24 8.73 -11.20
CA VAL A 90 26.28 8.37 -10.24
C VAL A 90 27.37 7.60 -10.97
N GLN A 91 28.61 8.08 -10.89
CA GLN A 91 29.76 7.39 -11.47
C GLN A 91 30.02 6.08 -10.72
N VAL A 92 30.06 4.96 -11.45
CA VAL A 92 30.32 3.64 -10.87
C VAL A 92 31.71 3.19 -11.29
N GLN A 93 32.60 2.99 -10.33
CA GLN A 93 33.96 2.51 -10.59
C GLN A 93 33.93 1.02 -10.93
N MET A 94 34.40 0.66 -12.12
CA MET A 94 34.47 -0.73 -12.60
C MET A 94 35.92 -1.12 -12.87
N GLY A 95 36.55 -1.85 -11.94
CA GLY A 95 37.95 -2.27 -12.05
C GLY A 95 38.96 -1.13 -11.87
N SER A 96 40.13 -1.26 -12.49
CA SER A 96 41.25 -0.29 -12.42
C SER A 96 41.20 0.80 -13.49
N GLY A 97 40.25 0.74 -14.43
CA GLY A 97 40.03 1.77 -15.45
C GLY A 97 38.90 2.72 -15.06
N VAL A 98 39.13 4.03 -15.20
CA VAL A 98 38.05 5.02 -15.11
C VAL A 98 37.18 4.90 -16.36
N HIS A 99 36.21 3.99 -16.33
CA HIS A 99 35.14 4.01 -17.32
C HIS A 99 34.12 5.09 -16.91
N GLU A 100 33.98 6.14 -17.72
CA GLU A 100 32.98 7.22 -17.56
C GLU A 100 31.55 6.73 -17.81
N LYS A 101 31.08 5.76 -17.05
CA LYS A 101 29.74 5.21 -17.18
C LYS A 101 28.99 5.42 -15.88
N ALA A 102 27.98 6.28 -15.93
CA ALA A 102 27.16 6.66 -14.80
C ALA A 102 25.86 5.86 -14.77
N ALA A 103 25.48 5.38 -13.58
CA ALA A 103 24.15 4.84 -13.34
C ALA A 103 23.12 5.98 -13.35
N ASP A 104 21.99 5.79 -14.05
CA ASP A 104 20.99 6.85 -14.25
C ASP A 104 20.41 7.34 -12.93
N ILE A 105 19.97 6.42 -12.07
CA ILE A 105 19.47 6.70 -10.71
C ILE A 105 20.06 5.68 -9.75
N VAL A 106 20.45 6.16 -8.57
CA VAL A 106 20.84 5.32 -7.43
C VAL A 106 19.98 5.67 -6.24
N VAL A 107 19.42 4.65 -5.60
CA VAL A 107 18.80 4.73 -4.28
C VAL A 107 19.79 4.19 -3.26
N TYR A 108 20.02 4.91 -2.18
CA TYR A 108 20.89 4.49 -1.07
C TYR A 108 20.07 3.94 0.09
N ARG A 109 20.69 3.07 0.91
CA ARG A 109 20.06 2.53 2.13
C ARG A 109 19.64 3.65 3.08
N ASP A 110 20.45 4.69 3.19
CA ASP A 110 20.26 5.80 4.14
C ASP A 110 20.72 7.14 3.53
N PRO A 111 20.36 8.28 4.16
CA PRO A 111 20.71 9.62 3.66
C PRO A 111 22.21 9.95 3.63
N GLN A 112 23.07 9.18 4.31
CA GLN A 112 24.53 9.37 4.26
C GLN A 112 25.14 8.88 2.94
N LYS A 113 24.36 8.13 2.13
CA LYS A 113 24.74 7.67 0.79
C LYS A 113 25.99 6.77 0.76
N LEU A 114 26.22 6.01 1.83
CA LEU A 114 27.36 5.10 1.93
C LEU A 114 27.13 3.79 1.18
N TYR A 115 25.91 3.24 1.24
CA TYR A 115 25.58 1.93 0.68
C TYR A 115 24.51 2.05 -0.41
N HIS A 116 24.85 1.58 -1.61
CA HIS A 116 23.94 1.49 -2.75
C HIS A 116 22.88 0.42 -2.46
N TYR A 117 21.60 0.77 -2.61
CA TYR A 117 20.50 -0.15 -2.38
C TYR A 117 19.85 -0.60 -3.69
N ILE A 118 19.39 0.36 -4.50
CA ILE A 118 18.76 0.09 -5.80
C ILE A 118 19.53 0.83 -6.88
N ILE A 119 19.93 0.13 -7.93
CA ILE A 119 20.45 0.74 -9.16
C ILE A 119 19.33 0.76 -10.19
N VAL A 120 19.12 1.90 -10.83
CA VAL A 120 18.15 2.02 -11.92
C VAL A 120 18.85 2.41 -13.20
N GLU A 121 18.58 1.65 -14.25
CA GLU A 121 18.96 1.96 -15.62
C GLU A 121 17.73 2.38 -16.42
N VAL A 122 17.77 3.58 -16.98
CA VAL A 122 16.70 4.15 -17.78
C VAL A 122 17.12 4.18 -19.24
N LYS A 123 16.24 3.71 -20.13
CA LYS A 123 16.46 3.75 -21.57
C LYS A 123 15.41 4.60 -22.26
N LYS A 124 15.76 5.04 -23.47
CA LYS A 124 14.81 5.64 -24.42
C LYS A 124 13.65 4.69 -24.73
N PRO A 125 12.45 5.21 -25.03
CA PRO A 125 11.30 4.41 -25.46
C PRO A 125 11.65 3.41 -26.57
N GLY A 126 11.17 2.17 -26.41
CA GLY A 126 11.31 1.11 -27.41
C GLY A 126 12.67 0.38 -27.41
N ARG A 127 13.66 0.88 -26.66
CA ARG A 127 14.95 0.22 -26.46
C ARG A 127 14.81 -0.92 -25.44
N LYS A 128 15.42 -2.09 -25.71
CA LYS A 128 15.31 -3.31 -24.87
C LYS A 128 16.65 -3.83 -24.34
N ASP A 129 17.77 -3.29 -24.81
CA ASP A 129 19.11 -3.59 -24.31
C ASP A 129 19.44 -2.76 -23.04
N GLY A 130 20.47 -3.19 -22.31
CA GLY A 130 20.94 -2.50 -21.11
C GLY A 130 20.79 -3.27 -19.80
N ARG A 131 20.21 -4.47 -19.80
CA ARG A 131 20.19 -5.34 -18.60
C ARG A 131 21.60 -5.75 -18.16
N GLU A 132 22.48 -6.07 -19.11
CA GLU A 132 23.90 -6.36 -18.81
C GLU A 132 24.62 -5.15 -18.17
N GLN A 133 24.26 -3.94 -18.59
CA GLN A 133 24.80 -2.70 -18.01
C GLN A 133 24.30 -2.52 -16.56
N LEU A 134 23.01 -2.79 -16.31
CA LEU A 134 22.46 -2.82 -14.96
C LEU A 134 23.19 -3.86 -14.08
N HIS A 135 23.37 -5.09 -14.57
CA HIS A 135 24.11 -6.14 -13.86
C HIS A 135 25.54 -5.71 -13.53
N SER A 136 26.21 -5.07 -14.49
CA SER A 136 27.56 -4.56 -14.31
C SER A 136 27.63 -3.50 -13.21
N TYR A 137 26.67 -2.58 -13.15
CA TYR A 137 26.59 -1.59 -12.07
C TYR A 137 26.24 -2.20 -10.71
N MET A 138 25.29 -3.13 -10.67
CA MET A 138 24.94 -3.84 -9.44
C MET A 138 26.15 -4.60 -8.88
N ASN A 139 26.91 -5.28 -9.75
CA ASN A 139 28.12 -5.98 -9.36
C ASN A 139 29.18 -5.04 -8.77
N ALA A 140 29.47 -3.93 -9.47
CA ALA A 140 30.50 -2.99 -9.07
C ALA A 140 30.16 -2.21 -7.79
N THR A 141 28.87 -1.93 -7.56
CA THR A 141 28.42 -1.15 -6.39
C THR A 141 28.09 -1.98 -5.16
N GLY A 142 27.92 -3.30 -5.32
CA GLY A 142 27.38 -4.13 -4.22
C GLY A 142 25.86 -4.05 -4.06
N ALA A 143 25.16 -3.32 -4.94
CA ALA A 143 23.72 -3.10 -4.78
C ALA A 143 22.94 -4.42 -4.93
N PRO A 144 22.05 -4.75 -3.95
CA PRO A 144 21.26 -5.97 -3.99
C PRO A 144 20.13 -5.91 -5.02
N LEU A 145 19.64 -4.70 -5.38
CA LEU A 145 18.44 -4.53 -6.20
C LEU A 145 18.70 -3.70 -7.45
N GLY A 146 17.98 -4.05 -8.51
CA GLY A 146 18.07 -3.43 -9.82
C GLY A 146 16.70 -3.15 -10.43
N MET A 147 16.60 -2.05 -11.17
CA MET A 147 15.47 -1.75 -12.02
C MET A 147 15.95 -1.32 -13.40
N TRP A 148 15.36 -1.90 -14.44
CA TRP A 148 15.53 -1.45 -15.80
C TRP A 148 14.19 -0.98 -16.35
N THR A 149 14.14 0.17 -17.03
CA THR A 149 12.91 0.61 -17.69
C THR A 149 13.16 1.45 -18.94
N ASN A 150 12.24 1.34 -19.90
CA ASN A 150 12.15 2.22 -21.07
C ASN A 150 10.84 3.05 -21.10
N GLY A 151 10.15 3.13 -19.96
CA GLY A 151 8.85 3.80 -19.79
C GLY A 151 7.61 2.95 -20.16
N LYS A 152 7.78 1.93 -21.00
CA LYS A 152 6.74 0.95 -21.35
C LYS A 152 6.94 -0.39 -20.67
N ASP A 153 8.18 -0.88 -20.74
CA ASP A 153 8.62 -2.14 -20.17
C ASP A 153 9.42 -1.86 -18.90
N VAL A 154 9.28 -2.72 -17.90
CA VAL A 154 10.04 -2.68 -16.67
C VAL A 154 10.51 -4.08 -16.29
N ALA A 155 11.74 -4.16 -15.79
CA ALA A 155 12.27 -5.35 -15.15
C ALA A 155 12.80 -4.96 -13.77
N TYR A 156 12.42 -5.73 -12.76
CA TYR A 156 12.96 -5.62 -11.42
C TYR A 156 13.79 -6.86 -11.14
N GLU A 157 14.96 -6.67 -10.54
CA GLU A 157 15.95 -7.72 -10.35
C GLU A 157 16.56 -7.66 -8.97
N PHE A 158 16.96 -8.81 -8.47
CA PHE A 158 17.78 -8.94 -7.27
C PHE A 158 19.08 -9.67 -7.60
N ARG A 159 20.12 -9.39 -6.83
CA ARG A 159 21.43 -10.03 -6.92
C ARG A 159 21.71 -10.80 -5.63
N ARG A 160 22.11 -12.06 -5.78
CA ARG A 160 22.71 -12.87 -4.71
C ARG A 160 24.17 -13.17 -5.03
N GLU A 161 24.99 -13.36 -4.01
CA GLU A 161 26.37 -13.79 -4.23
C GLU A 161 26.42 -15.21 -4.85
N PRO A 162 27.37 -15.49 -5.76
CA PRO A 162 28.45 -14.63 -6.27
C PRO A 162 28.09 -13.96 -7.62
N ASN A 163 26.99 -13.19 -7.69
CA ASN A 163 26.42 -12.53 -8.89
C ASN A 163 25.38 -13.35 -9.65
N LEU A 164 24.54 -14.07 -8.92
CA LEU A 164 23.33 -14.67 -9.45
C LEU A 164 22.22 -13.62 -9.47
N PHE A 165 21.62 -13.39 -10.64
CA PHE A 165 20.51 -12.46 -10.81
C PHE A 165 19.20 -13.24 -10.92
N GLY A 166 18.17 -12.76 -10.24
CA GLY A 166 16.81 -13.24 -10.41
C GLY A 166 15.84 -12.08 -10.61
N ASN A 167 14.63 -12.40 -11.07
CA ASN A 167 13.60 -11.38 -11.29
C ASN A 167 12.75 -11.17 -10.04
N LEU A 168 12.32 -9.94 -9.83
CA LEU A 168 11.30 -9.54 -8.86
C LEU A 168 10.03 -9.10 -9.58
N LEU A 169 8.89 -9.19 -8.89
CA LEU A 169 7.62 -8.65 -9.39
C LEU A 169 7.56 -7.12 -9.27
N ARG A 170 8.20 -6.57 -8.24
CA ARG A 170 8.31 -5.12 -7.95
C ARG A 170 9.53 -4.85 -7.08
N LEU A 171 9.90 -3.58 -6.93
CA LEU A 171 10.85 -3.15 -5.90
C LEU A 171 10.17 -3.07 -4.52
N PRO A 172 10.93 -3.20 -3.42
CA PRO A 172 10.46 -2.89 -2.08
C PRO A 172 10.16 -1.40 -1.96
N ARG A 173 9.12 -1.08 -1.19
CA ARG A 173 8.92 0.26 -0.64
C ARG A 173 10.00 0.56 0.39
N VAL A 174 10.17 1.83 0.75
CA VAL A 174 11.16 2.27 1.76
C VAL A 174 11.01 1.57 3.11
N ASP A 175 9.80 1.09 3.42
CA ASP A 175 9.43 0.39 4.63
C ASP A 175 9.41 -1.15 4.52
N GLU A 176 9.84 -1.68 3.37
CA GLU A 176 9.88 -3.12 3.09
C GLU A 176 11.30 -3.66 2.98
N THR A 177 11.49 -4.89 3.41
CA THR A 177 12.71 -5.67 3.16
C THR A 177 12.68 -6.34 1.79
N GLU A 178 13.81 -6.91 1.40
CA GLU A 178 13.89 -7.77 0.21
C GLU A 178 13.03 -9.04 0.36
N GLU A 179 12.96 -9.59 1.57
CA GLU A 179 12.13 -10.75 1.91
C GLU A 179 10.63 -10.44 1.78
N ASP A 180 10.20 -9.26 2.22
CA ASP A 180 8.81 -8.78 2.10
C ASP A 180 8.30 -8.74 0.65
N VAL A 181 9.21 -8.67 -0.31
CA VAL A 181 8.92 -8.66 -1.76
C VAL A 181 9.06 -10.06 -2.37
N HIS A 182 9.98 -10.87 -1.86
CA HIS A 182 10.17 -12.25 -2.30
C HIS A 182 9.02 -13.16 -1.91
N GLU A 183 8.55 -13.05 -0.67
CA GLU A 183 7.50 -13.89 -0.10
C GLU A 183 6.37 -13.02 0.50
N PRO A 184 5.68 -12.21 -0.32
CA PRO A 184 4.67 -11.31 0.18
C PRO A 184 3.43 -12.07 0.64
N ILE A 185 2.81 -11.68 1.76
CA ILE A 185 1.49 -12.20 2.17
C ILE A 185 0.45 -11.83 1.11
N ARG A 186 -0.26 -12.82 0.59
CA ARG A 186 -1.28 -12.66 -0.46
C ARG A 186 -2.62 -13.14 0.05
N LYS A 187 -3.70 -12.60 -0.51
CA LYS A 187 -5.09 -12.93 -0.13
C LYS A 187 -5.36 -14.44 -0.08
N HIS A 188 -4.87 -15.20 -1.07
CA HIS A 188 -5.07 -16.66 -1.12
C HIS A 188 -4.27 -17.46 -0.08
N MET A 189 -3.32 -16.82 0.63
CA MET A 189 -2.53 -17.44 1.69
C MET A 189 -3.09 -17.15 3.09
N LEU A 190 -4.09 -16.27 3.18
CA LEU A 190 -4.80 -16.00 4.42
C LEU A 190 -5.59 -17.23 4.84
N LYS A 191 -5.63 -17.49 6.14
CA LYS A 191 -6.26 -18.68 6.72
C LYS A 191 -7.55 -18.30 7.46
N PRO A 192 -8.56 -19.17 7.46
CA PRO A 192 -9.68 -19.06 8.40
C PRO A 192 -9.16 -18.89 9.83
N VAL A 193 -9.93 -18.20 10.68
CA VAL A 193 -9.52 -17.91 12.07
C VAL A 193 -9.21 -19.19 12.83
N GLU A 194 -9.98 -20.25 12.57
CA GLU A 194 -9.88 -21.56 13.23
C GLU A 194 -8.63 -22.35 12.83
N ASP A 195 -8.01 -22.00 11.70
CA ASP A 195 -6.80 -22.63 11.17
C ASP A 195 -5.51 -21.94 11.64
N VAL A 196 -5.62 -20.87 12.44
CA VAL A 196 -4.46 -20.15 13.00
C VAL A 196 -4.09 -20.74 14.35
N GLU A 197 -2.85 -21.22 14.47
CA GLU A 197 -2.36 -21.86 15.67
C GLU A 197 -2.45 -20.92 16.89
N GLY A 198 -3.09 -21.41 17.96
CA GLY A 198 -3.30 -20.65 19.19
C GLY A 198 -4.50 -19.70 19.17
N ILE A 199 -5.33 -19.72 18.13
CA ILE A 199 -6.59 -18.98 18.05
C ILE A 199 -7.71 -19.99 17.79
N GLY A 200 -8.66 -20.10 18.72
CA GLY A 200 -9.77 -21.05 18.59
C GLY A 200 -10.84 -20.56 17.62
N ASP A 201 -11.36 -19.36 17.88
CA ASP A 201 -12.38 -18.71 17.08
C ASP A 201 -12.19 -17.17 17.08
N LEU A 202 -13.11 -16.46 16.43
CA LEU A 202 -13.08 -15.00 16.37
C LEU A 202 -13.24 -14.34 17.76
N VAL A 203 -13.97 -14.97 18.68
CA VAL A 203 -14.14 -14.44 20.04
C VAL A 203 -12.81 -14.54 20.78
N ASP A 204 -12.08 -15.65 20.64
CA ASP A 204 -10.75 -15.83 21.22
C ASP A 204 -9.71 -14.90 20.58
N LEU A 205 -9.81 -14.62 19.28
CA LEU A 205 -9.01 -13.57 18.64
C LEU A 205 -9.27 -12.20 19.28
N VAL A 206 -10.54 -11.81 19.45
CA VAL A 206 -10.89 -10.53 20.09
C VAL A 206 -10.33 -10.49 21.52
N LYS A 207 -10.54 -11.53 22.34
CA LYS A 207 -9.97 -11.61 23.69
C LYS A 207 -8.47 -11.40 23.68
N ARG A 208 -7.76 -12.07 22.79
CA ARG A 208 -6.31 -11.96 22.68
C ARG A 208 -5.86 -10.53 22.38
N LEU A 209 -6.53 -9.85 21.43
CA LEU A 209 -6.24 -8.44 21.13
C LEU A 209 -6.52 -7.53 22.34
N GLN A 210 -7.58 -7.79 23.11
CA GLN A 210 -7.90 -7.02 24.31
C GLN A 210 -6.89 -7.25 25.44
N GLU A 211 -6.59 -8.51 25.77
CA GLU A 211 -5.77 -8.93 26.90
C GLU A 211 -4.27 -8.67 26.68
N GLU A 212 -3.75 -8.97 25.49
CA GLU A 212 -2.31 -8.88 25.22
C GLU A 212 -1.87 -7.46 24.83
N VAL A 213 -2.76 -6.64 24.26
CA VAL A 213 -2.33 -5.43 23.55
C VAL A 213 -2.97 -4.13 24.03
N LEU A 214 -4.27 -4.13 24.33
CA LEU A 214 -5.02 -2.88 24.52
C LEU A 214 -5.25 -2.50 25.99
N ALA A 215 -5.21 -3.48 26.90
CA ALA A 215 -5.36 -3.25 28.33
C ALA A 215 -4.27 -2.31 28.92
N ASN A 216 -3.09 -2.25 28.29
CA ASN A 216 -1.96 -1.42 28.73
C ASN A 216 -1.77 -0.13 27.91
N ALA A 217 -2.56 0.05 26.84
CA ALA A 217 -2.39 1.16 25.91
C ALA A 217 -3.14 2.44 26.33
N GLY A 218 -4.02 2.38 27.33
CA GLY A 218 -4.78 3.53 27.81
C GLY A 218 -5.80 4.08 26.81
N VAL A 219 -6.18 3.26 25.81
CA VAL A 219 -7.10 3.60 24.72
C VAL A 219 -8.47 2.97 24.92
N ASN A 220 -9.45 3.45 24.17
CA ASN A 220 -10.72 2.74 24.02
C ASN A 220 -10.49 1.44 23.23
N VAL A 221 -10.59 0.31 23.93
CA VAL A 221 -10.32 -1.03 23.38
C VAL A 221 -11.29 -1.37 22.25
N PHE A 222 -12.59 -1.08 22.42
CA PHE A 222 -13.61 -1.36 21.41
C PHE A 222 -13.29 -0.60 20.11
N GLU A 223 -13.02 0.70 20.21
CA GLU A 223 -12.79 1.57 19.08
C GLU A 223 -11.56 1.13 18.27
N GLU A 224 -10.46 0.78 18.95
CA GLU A 224 -9.23 0.35 18.27
C GLU A 224 -9.35 -1.04 17.64
N VAL A 225 -9.96 -2.03 18.31
CA VAL A 225 -10.23 -3.34 17.69
C VAL A 225 -11.14 -3.18 16.48
N PHE A 226 -12.15 -2.31 16.58
CA PHE A 226 -13.06 -2.04 15.49
C PHE A 226 -12.34 -1.42 14.28
N LYS A 227 -11.45 -0.44 14.49
CA LYS A 227 -10.60 0.12 13.42
C LYS A 227 -9.70 -0.95 12.77
N LEU A 228 -9.10 -1.83 13.57
CA LEU A 228 -8.24 -2.92 13.08
C LEU A 228 -9.00 -3.88 12.16
N PHE A 229 -10.16 -4.36 12.61
CA PHE A 229 -11.02 -5.26 11.83
C PHE A 229 -11.47 -4.58 10.54
N PHE A 230 -11.83 -3.30 10.63
CA PHE A 230 -12.29 -2.54 9.49
C PHE A 230 -11.22 -2.35 8.42
N ALA A 231 -10.01 -1.93 8.80
CA ALA A 231 -8.88 -1.80 7.90
C ALA A 231 -8.48 -3.15 7.28
N LYS A 232 -8.52 -4.23 8.06
CA LYS A 232 -8.20 -5.59 7.61
C LYS A 232 -9.23 -6.13 6.61
N LEU A 233 -10.52 -6.01 6.90
CA LEU A 233 -11.60 -6.39 5.99
C LEU A 233 -11.51 -5.62 4.67
N TRP A 234 -11.21 -4.33 4.73
CA TRP A 234 -11.00 -3.52 3.53
C TRP A 234 -9.79 -3.97 2.70
N ASP A 235 -8.66 -4.31 3.34
CA ASP A 235 -7.49 -4.87 2.65
C ASP A 235 -7.83 -6.19 1.94
N GLU A 236 -8.59 -7.06 2.59
CA GLU A 236 -9.03 -8.33 2.01
C GLU A 236 -9.98 -8.13 0.83
N GLU A 237 -10.98 -7.26 0.98
CA GLU A 237 -11.99 -6.98 -0.06
C GLU A 237 -11.36 -6.31 -1.28
N SER A 238 -10.47 -5.33 -1.07
CA SER A 238 -9.80 -4.61 -2.15
C SER A 238 -8.71 -5.44 -2.86
N ALA A 239 -8.20 -6.48 -2.19
CA ALA A 239 -7.20 -7.37 -2.75
C ALA A 239 -7.80 -8.32 -3.81
N SER A 240 -7.05 -8.48 -4.91
CA SER A 240 -7.41 -9.33 -6.05
C SER A 240 -7.33 -10.82 -5.69
N ASP A 241 -8.35 -11.59 -6.06
CA ASP A 241 -8.36 -13.05 -5.88
C ASP A 241 -7.38 -13.78 -6.81
N ASN A 242 -7.01 -13.19 -7.96
CA ASN A 242 -5.99 -13.75 -8.84
C ASN A 242 -4.59 -13.73 -8.16
N PRO A 243 -3.99 -14.89 -7.83
CA PRO A 243 -2.70 -14.95 -7.13
C PRO A 243 -1.53 -14.33 -7.89
N ALA A 244 -1.60 -14.30 -9.22
CA ALA A 244 -0.56 -13.73 -10.08
C ALA A 244 -0.62 -12.19 -10.14
N SER A 245 -1.72 -11.58 -9.69
CA SER A 245 -1.88 -10.13 -9.67
C SER A 245 -1.02 -9.50 -8.56
N PRO A 246 -0.29 -8.40 -8.82
CA PRO A 246 0.34 -7.62 -7.76
C PRO A 246 -0.66 -7.08 -6.73
N ARG A 247 -1.93 -6.86 -7.14
CA ARG A 247 -3.03 -6.46 -6.24
C ARG A 247 -3.51 -7.59 -5.33
N SER A 248 -2.97 -8.81 -5.45
CA SER A 248 -3.28 -9.90 -4.52
C SER A 248 -2.48 -9.80 -3.23
N ILE A 249 -1.47 -8.91 -3.15
CA ILE A 249 -0.60 -8.74 -1.98
C ILE A 249 -1.35 -7.91 -0.94
N CYS A 250 -1.44 -8.43 0.29
CA CYS A 250 -2.09 -7.77 1.41
C CYS A 250 -1.21 -6.63 1.95
N ARG A 251 -1.83 -5.47 2.20
CA ARG A 251 -1.17 -4.29 2.79
C ARG A 251 -1.20 -4.34 4.32
N PHE A 252 -2.20 -5.01 4.91
CA PHE A 252 -2.32 -5.21 6.34
C PHE A 252 -1.31 -6.26 6.82
N ARG A 253 -0.04 -5.87 6.92
CA ARG A 253 1.06 -6.71 7.39
C ARG A 253 2.23 -5.89 7.91
N VAL A 254 2.94 -6.45 8.88
CA VAL A 254 4.24 -5.98 9.35
C VAL A 254 5.30 -6.20 8.26
N THR A 255 6.25 -5.28 8.16
CA THR A 255 7.40 -5.36 7.24
C THR A 255 8.68 -5.02 7.97
N GLY A 256 9.81 -5.61 7.55
CA GLY A 256 11.01 -5.68 8.39
C GLY A 256 11.88 -4.42 8.45
N GLN A 257 11.58 -3.34 7.72
CA GLN A 257 12.38 -2.10 7.72
C GLN A 257 11.69 -0.88 8.32
N LEU A 258 10.45 -1.01 8.81
CA LEU A 258 9.68 0.14 9.26
C LEU A 258 10.08 0.53 10.70
N PRO A 259 10.62 1.75 10.93
CA PRO A 259 10.83 2.25 12.29
C PRO A 259 9.51 2.36 13.05
N GLU A 260 9.53 2.18 14.37
CA GLU A 260 8.34 2.28 15.24
C GLU A 260 7.55 3.57 14.99
N GLU A 261 8.24 4.72 14.90
CA GLU A 261 7.62 6.03 14.63
C GLU A 261 6.86 6.12 13.30
N GLN A 262 7.10 5.21 12.36
CA GLN A 262 6.47 5.20 11.04
C GLN A 262 5.37 4.13 10.91
N MET A 263 5.16 3.31 11.94
CA MET A 263 4.13 2.26 11.98
C MET A 263 2.73 2.82 11.74
N GLU A 264 2.36 3.87 12.47
CA GLU A 264 1.03 4.51 12.32
C GLU A 264 0.81 5.01 10.89
N GLY A 265 1.79 5.74 10.35
CA GLY A 265 1.73 6.31 9.00
C GLY A 265 1.64 5.27 7.88
N ARG A 266 2.05 4.02 8.13
CA ARG A 266 1.89 2.93 7.16
C ARG A 266 0.46 2.41 7.09
N PHE A 267 -0.22 2.28 8.23
CA PHE A 267 -1.57 1.72 8.29
C PHE A 267 -2.66 2.79 8.16
N GLN A 268 -2.37 4.06 8.46
CA GLN A 268 -3.32 5.16 8.33
C GLN A 268 -3.94 5.29 6.93
N PRO A 269 -3.17 5.22 5.80
CA PRO A 269 -3.77 5.28 4.47
C PRO A 269 -4.78 4.15 4.20
N LEU A 270 -4.54 2.96 4.76
CA LEU A 270 -5.47 1.83 4.61
C LEU A 270 -6.76 2.06 5.39
N LEU A 271 -6.66 2.62 6.60
CA LEU A 271 -7.82 3.03 7.40
C LEU A 271 -8.60 4.16 6.71
N ASP A 272 -7.91 5.18 6.21
CA ASP A 272 -8.51 6.31 5.50
C ASP A 272 -9.28 5.86 4.26
N GLU A 273 -8.70 4.93 3.48
CA GLU A 273 -9.36 4.32 2.34
C GLU A 273 -10.60 3.52 2.75
N ALA A 274 -10.52 2.73 3.83
CA ALA A 274 -11.67 2.00 4.36
C ALA A 274 -12.80 2.96 4.77
N ILE A 275 -12.49 4.00 5.54
CA ILE A 275 -13.47 5.01 5.99
C ILE A 275 -14.09 5.73 4.78
N GLY A 276 -13.27 6.11 3.80
CA GLY A 276 -13.74 6.80 2.60
C GLY A 276 -14.71 5.99 1.74
N ASN A 277 -14.60 4.66 1.75
CA ASN A 277 -15.51 3.76 1.00
C ASN A 277 -16.78 3.40 1.80
N HIS A 278 -16.83 3.72 3.09
CA HIS A 278 -17.94 3.41 3.98
C HIS A 278 -18.31 4.61 4.86
N PRO A 279 -18.90 5.66 4.25
CA PRO A 279 -19.22 6.89 4.96
C PRO A 279 -20.25 6.66 6.07
N GLY A 280 -20.03 7.32 7.22
CA GLY A 280 -20.95 7.29 8.36
C GLY A 280 -20.64 6.24 9.43
N ILE A 281 -19.65 5.36 9.22
CA ILE A 281 -19.19 4.41 10.25
C ILE A 281 -18.24 5.08 11.25
N PHE A 282 -17.29 5.88 10.75
CA PHE A 282 -16.33 6.61 11.56
C PHE A 282 -16.42 8.12 11.29
N PRO A 283 -16.09 8.98 12.29
CA PRO A 283 -15.90 10.40 12.06
C PRO A 283 -14.80 10.69 11.03
N GLU A 284 -14.92 11.81 10.30
CA GLU A 284 -13.85 12.26 9.41
C GLU A 284 -12.56 12.55 10.20
N GLY A 285 -11.42 12.10 9.67
CA GLY A 285 -10.11 12.29 10.28
C GLY A 285 -9.81 11.36 11.46
N THR A 286 -10.54 10.24 11.58
CA THR A 286 -10.26 9.19 12.57
C THR A 286 -8.83 8.66 12.42
N LYS A 287 -8.11 8.57 13.54
CA LYS A 287 -6.72 8.08 13.60
C LYS A 287 -6.61 6.89 14.55
N TRP A 288 -5.48 6.19 14.44
CA TRP A 288 -5.10 5.16 15.40
C TRP A 288 -4.80 5.79 16.77
N GLY A 289 -5.26 5.15 17.83
CA GLY A 289 -4.87 5.46 19.20
C GLY A 289 -3.70 4.59 19.71
N LEU A 290 -3.31 3.57 18.94
CA LEU A 290 -2.32 2.57 19.34
C LEU A 290 -0.90 3.12 19.36
N SER A 291 -0.12 2.69 20.36
CA SER A 291 1.33 2.87 20.32
C SER A 291 1.94 2.02 19.19
N PRO A 292 3.13 2.38 18.68
CA PRO A 292 3.84 1.58 17.67
C PRO A 292 4.02 0.10 18.07
N GLU A 293 4.33 -0.16 19.33
CA GLU A 293 4.52 -1.51 19.87
C GLU A 293 3.21 -2.28 19.88
N ALA A 294 2.12 -1.64 20.33
CA ALA A 294 0.79 -2.24 20.29
C ALA A 294 0.35 -2.55 18.86
N MET A 295 0.56 -1.61 17.93
CA MET A 295 0.27 -1.79 16.50
C MET A 295 1.04 -2.98 15.91
N LEU A 296 2.33 -3.12 16.24
CA LEU A 296 3.15 -4.24 15.77
C LEU A 296 2.57 -5.59 16.19
N VAL A 297 2.17 -5.72 17.45
CA VAL A 297 1.64 -6.96 18.00
C VAL A 297 0.27 -7.29 17.38
N VAL A 298 -0.69 -6.35 17.37
CA VAL A 298 -2.02 -6.62 16.82
C VAL A 298 -1.98 -6.95 15.33
N VAL A 299 -1.16 -6.23 14.54
CA VAL A 299 -1.04 -6.51 13.10
C VAL A 299 -0.40 -7.86 12.87
N SER A 300 0.62 -8.24 13.66
CA SER A 300 1.27 -9.55 13.55
C SER A 300 0.30 -10.71 13.81
N VAL A 301 -0.61 -10.54 14.78
CA VAL A 301 -1.66 -11.53 15.09
C VAL A 301 -2.70 -11.60 13.97
N LEU A 302 -3.11 -10.45 13.42
CA LEU A 302 -4.20 -10.35 12.43
C LEU A 302 -3.78 -10.61 10.99
N GLN A 303 -2.52 -10.35 10.60
CA GLN A 303 -2.08 -10.43 9.20
C GLN A 303 -2.24 -11.81 8.51
N PRO A 304 -2.11 -12.98 9.18
CA PRO A 304 -2.29 -14.27 8.51
C PRO A 304 -3.77 -14.69 8.42
N ILE A 305 -4.67 -13.98 9.10
CA ILE A 305 -6.08 -14.33 9.23
C ILE A 305 -6.87 -13.79 8.04
N ARG A 306 -7.88 -14.55 7.62
CA ARG A 306 -8.93 -14.16 6.67
C ARG A 306 -10.22 -13.87 7.44
N LEU A 307 -10.61 -12.59 7.49
CA LEU A 307 -11.86 -12.17 8.13
C LEU A 307 -13.06 -12.20 7.19
N SER A 308 -12.85 -12.13 5.87
CA SER A 308 -13.94 -12.09 4.88
C SER A 308 -14.83 -13.33 4.88
N ASP A 309 -14.26 -14.47 5.28
CA ASP A 309 -14.91 -15.79 5.20
C ASP A 309 -15.49 -16.22 6.55
N THR A 310 -15.42 -15.36 7.57
CA THR A 310 -15.92 -15.68 8.91
C THR A 310 -17.45 -15.73 8.92
N ASP A 311 -17.99 -16.76 9.58
CA ASP A 311 -19.42 -16.93 9.76
C ASP A 311 -20.06 -15.71 10.44
N MET A 312 -21.21 -15.25 9.94
CA MET A 312 -21.86 -14.04 10.47
C MET A 312 -22.36 -14.21 11.90
N GLU A 313 -22.69 -15.42 12.36
CA GLU A 313 -23.02 -15.65 13.77
C GLU A 313 -21.78 -15.53 14.66
N LEU A 314 -20.62 -16.01 14.19
CA LEU A 314 -19.33 -15.82 14.89
C LEU A 314 -18.94 -14.34 14.96
N MET A 315 -19.14 -13.59 13.87
CA MET A 315 -18.97 -12.13 13.85
C MET A 315 -19.89 -11.46 14.89
N ASP A 316 -21.17 -11.79 14.91
CA ASP A 316 -22.15 -11.24 15.85
C ASP A 316 -21.78 -11.55 17.32
N HIS A 317 -21.29 -12.75 17.61
CA HIS A 317 -20.79 -13.12 18.94
C HIS A 317 -19.53 -12.34 19.34
N ALA A 318 -18.57 -12.19 18.42
CA ALA A 318 -17.36 -11.40 18.67
C ALA A 318 -17.68 -9.91 18.91
N PHE A 319 -18.62 -9.33 18.16
CA PHE A 319 -19.11 -7.97 18.39
C PHE A 319 -19.80 -7.81 19.74
N GLU A 320 -20.66 -8.75 20.11
CA GLU A 320 -21.32 -8.73 21.43
C GLU A 320 -20.30 -8.81 22.57
N TYR A 321 -19.29 -9.67 22.42
CA TYR A 321 -18.19 -9.77 23.37
C TYR A 321 -17.43 -8.45 23.49
N LEU A 322 -17.10 -7.81 22.36
CA LEU A 322 -16.39 -6.53 22.32
C LEU A 322 -17.20 -5.40 22.99
N LEU A 323 -18.53 -5.39 22.85
CA LEU A 323 -19.42 -4.38 23.42
C LEU A 323 -19.78 -4.61 24.89
N ALA A 324 -19.64 -5.83 25.39
CA ALA A 324 -20.08 -6.20 26.73
C ALA A 324 -19.37 -5.44 27.87
N PRO A 325 -18.04 -5.21 27.84
CA PRO A 325 -17.35 -4.45 28.87
C PRO A 325 -17.75 -2.98 28.94
N GLU A 326 -17.99 -2.32 27.79
CA GLU A 326 -18.38 -0.90 27.74
C GLU A 326 -19.84 -0.66 28.13
N SER A 327 -20.69 -1.66 27.92
CA SER A 327 -22.14 -1.54 28.10
C SER A 327 -22.62 -2.00 29.47
N LYS A 328 -21.84 -2.84 30.18
CA LYS A 328 -22.20 -3.38 31.51
C LYS A 328 -21.62 -2.51 32.63
N GLY A 329 -22.46 -1.66 33.20
CA GLY A 329 -22.17 -1.03 34.50
C GLY A 329 -22.83 0.32 34.70
N ASP A 330 -22.69 1.24 33.73
CA ASP A 330 -22.94 2.65 34.01
C ASP A 330 -24.22 3.23 33.38
N LYS A 331 -24.87 2.52 32.44
CA LYS A 331 -26.05 3.04 31.69
C LYS A 331 -27.28 2.13 31.63
N GLY A 332 -27.27 0.99 32.33
CA GLY A 332 -28.41 0.05 32.33
C GLY A 332 -28.74 -0.54 30.96
N GLN A 333 -27.73 -0.73 30.10
CA GLN A 333 -27.90 -1.31 28.77
C GLN A 333 -27.90 -2.85 28.87
N TYR A 334 -28.91 -3.48 28.29
CA TYR A 334 -29.08 -4.93 28.27
C TYR A 334 -29.13 -5.44 26.85
N PHE A 335 -28.37 -6.49 26.55
CA PHE A 335 -28.44 -7.20 25.28
C PHE A 335 -29.55 -8.25 25.34
N THR A 336 -30.30 -8.39 24.24
CA THR A 336 -31.29 -9.45 24.12
C THR A 336 -30.56 -10.78 23.87
N PRO A 337 -30.77 -11.83 24.69
CA PRO A 337 -30.10 -13.12 24.48
C PRO A 337 -30.36 -13.67 23.08
N ARG A 338 -29.34 -14.22 22.42
CA ARG A 338 -29.43 -14.67 21.01
C ARG A 338 -30.49 -15.73 20.76
N GLN A 339 -30.77 -16.55 21.76
CA GLN A 339 -31.85 -17.55 21.73
C GLN A 339 -33.22 -16.87 21.60
N VAL A 340 -33.41 -15.74 22.29
CA VAL A 340 -34.65 -14.94 22.22
C VAL A 340 -34.74 -14.24 20.87
N VAL A 341 -33.64 -13.67 20.37
CA VAL A 341 -33.57 -13.05 19.03
C VAL A 341 -33.93 -14.07 17.95
N LYS A 342 -33.24 -15.23 17.92
CA LYS A 342 -33.49 -16.32 16.95
C LYS A 342 -34.93 -16.83 17.01
N MET A 343 -35.47 -17.02 18.22
CA MET A 343 -36.88 -17.42 18.40
C MET A 343 -37.83 -16.37 17.83
N ALA A 344 -37.66 -15.10 18.18
CA ALA A 344 -38.53 -14.02 17.75
C ALA A 344 -38.49 -13.81 16.23
N VAL A 345 -37.29 -13.80 15.62
CA VAL A 345 -37.15 -13.72 14.16
C VAL A 345 -37.80 -14.91 13.48
N LYS A 346 -37.62 -16.13 13.99
CA LYS A 346 -38.27 -17.33 13.46
C LYS A 346 -39.80 -17.26 13.55
N MET A 347 -40.34 -16.72 14.64
CA MET A 347 -41.78 -16.51 14.81
C MET A 347 -42.31 -15.41 13.87
N LEU A 348 -41.55 -14.35 13.69
CA LEU A 348 -41.89 -13.25 12.78
C LEU A 348 -41.85 -13.69 11.30
N ASN A 349 -40.94 -14.62 10.97
CA ASN A 349 -40.74 -15.21 9.65
C ASN A 349 -40.68 -14.15 8.52
N PRO A 350 -39.73 -13.19 8.60
CA PRO A 350 -39.61 -12.12 7.63
C PRO A 350 -39.33 -12.65 6.21
N ARG A 351 -39.72 -11.87 5.19
CA ARG A 351 -39.53 -12.20 3.75
C ARG A 351 -38.72 -11.14 3.02
N HIS A 352 -38.09 -11.50 1.90
CA HIS A 352 -37.22 -10.62 1.08
C HIS A 352 -37.84 -9.27 0.67
N ASN A 353 -39.17 -9.21 0.55
CA ASN A 353 -39.89 -8.01 0.12
C ASN A 353 -40.50 -7.20 1.27
N GLU A 354 -40.20 -7.57 2.52
CA GLU A 354 -40.71 -6.91 3.72
C GLU A 354 -39.68 -5.94 4.30
N ARG A 355 -40.17 -4.91 5.01
CA ARG A 355 -39.32 -3.93 5.70
C ARG A 355 -39.23 -4.28 7.17
N MET A 356 -38.00 -4.29 7.69
CA MET A 356 -37.72 -4.51 9.10
C MET A 356 -37.33 -3.19 9.77
N LEU A 357 -37.87 -2.95 10.95
CA LEU A 357 -37.54 -1.80 11.79
C LEU A 357 -37.34 -2.29 13.22
N ASP A 358 -36.19 -1.96 13.79
CA ASP A 358 -35.92 -2.09 15.22
C ASP A 358 -35.58 -0.71 15.77
N PRO A 359 -36.51 -0.04 16.49
CA PRO A 359 -36.33 1.32 16.99
C PRO A 359 -35.36 1.41 18.19
N ALA A 360 -34.92 0.27 18.72
CA ALA A 360 -33.98 0.18 19.84
C ALA A 360 -32.92 -0.89 19.55
N CYS A 361 -32.35 -0.86 18.35
CA CYS A 361 -31.60 -1.97 17.77
C CYS A 361 -30.32 -2.36 18.48
N GLY A 362 -29.73 -1.48 19.32
CA GLY A 362 -28.48 -1.75 20.01
C GLY A 362 -27.41 -2.25 19.02
N PRO A 363 -26.75 -3.41 19.26
CA PRO A 363 -25.81 -4.04 18.32
C PRO A 363 -26.44 -4.60 17.03
N CYS A 364 -27.70 -4.26 16.74
CA CYS A 364 -28.47 -4.73 15.60
C CYS A 364 -28.81 -6.22 15.59
N GLY A 365 -28.88 -6.87 16.77
CA GLY A 365 -29.12 -8.32 16.86
C GLY A 365 -30.36 -8.81 16.10
N PHE A 366 -31.51 -8.14 16.25
CA PHE A 366 -32.72 -8.50 15.49
C PHE A 366 -32.57 -8.28 13.98
N LEU A 367 -31.91 -7.21 13.56
CA LEU A 367 -31.75 -6.86 12.14
C LEU A 367 -30.78 -7.82 11.44
N ILE A 368 -29.66 -8.18 12.09
CA ILE A 368 -28.69 -9.15 11.58
C ILE A 368 -29.35 -10.53 11.43
N HIS A 369 -30.06 -10.98 12.46
CA HIS A 369 -30.71 -12.30 12.43
C HIS A 369 -31.90 -12.34 11.46
N ALA A 370 -32.62 -11.21 11.28
CA ALA A 370 -33.64 -11.12 10.24
C ALA A 370 -33.02 -11.20 8.83
N LEU A 371 -31.89 -10.53 8.59
CA LEU A 371 -31.16 -10.63 7.32
C LEU A 371 -30.67 -12.06 7.06
N LEU A 372 -30.15 -12.73 8.09
CA LEU A 372 -29.72 -14.14 8.02
C LEU A 372 -30.88 -15.10 7.72
N HIS A 373 -32.04 -14.90 8.36
CA HIS A 373 -33.22 -15.74 8.14
C HIS A 373 -33.74 -15.68 6.70
N VAL A 374 -33.61 -14.51 6.09
CA VAL A 374 -34.10 -14.24 4.74
C VAL A 374 -33.07 -14.60 3.68
N ARG A 375 -31.78 -14.74 4.03
CA ARG A 375 -30.69 -14.94 3.06
C ARG A 375 -30.67 -16.29 2.37
#